data_AF-A0A8J4Q415-F1
#
_entry.id   AF-A0A8J4Q415-F1
#
_cell.length_a   1.000
_cell.length_b   1.000
_cell.length_c   1.000
_cell.angle_alpha   90.00
_cell.angle_beta   90.00
_cell.angle_gamma   90.00
#
_symmetry.space_group_name_H-M   'P 1'
#
loop_
_entity.id
_entity.type
_entity.pdbx_description
1 polymer ?
#
loop_
_entity_poly.entity_id
_entity_poly.type
_entity_poly.pdbx_seq_one_letter_code
_entity_poly.pdbx_strand_id
1 'polypeptide(L)'
;MTTTDNQNDKENHVSREYSNNDIKLNSNPNDNASNNKECSSSGNQCIKNNNSDNNNNNNNGKKKEFEYIPDHMHYILNFRKRHRVKFYVFDWFLCILCCFIGAALFYFVPVRGRLFRLDDPEISYPLLPELVPFSHLIVYSLVIPFFIICVVSYVLTKNISDMHHAILGLLQSFSVTLLLIAAFKCFVGGLRPNFLELCKPTPESIAAATGAGYNKIYYTKEVCTASDYDINDGMSAYPSGHAGLSATTLAFCFFYLHAKLKTFHHRGHLLIFIIVASSIVCGGLVGISRVADYRHTFLNVLAGWCIGLVTAAAMYRLNYLEIIGNRSHIPVADFWHWTWGQDDQDNQYELADYCSSNGDGTNSFDLENPKTLHESTIPLKK
;
A
#
# COMPACT_ATOMS: atom_id res chain seq x y z
N MET A 1 -58.42 -16.37 35.76
CA MET A 1 -57.19 -17.16 35.59
C MET A 1 -56.07 -16.15 35.40
N THR A 2 -55.59 -15.35 36.38
CA THR A 2 -54.90 -15.67 37.67
C THR A 2 -53.84 -16.75 37.45
N THR A 3 -52.52 -16.52 37.57
CA THR A 3 -51.67 -15.84 38.61
C THR A 3 -50.27 -15.47 37.99
N THR A 4 -49.69 -14.26 38.10
CA THR A 4 -48.72 -13.69 39.12
C THR A 4 -47.45 -14.53 39.37
N ASP A 5 -46.19 -14.07 39.53
CA ASP A 5 -45.52 -12.75 39.70
C ASP A 5 -43.96 -12.93 39.79
N ASN A 6 -43.19 -11.82 39.58
CA ASN A 6 -41.94 -11.37 40.25
C ASN A 6 -40.59 -12.17 40.16
N GLN A 7 -39.36 -11.62 40.23
CA GLN A 7 -38.70 -10.29 40.06
C GLN A 7 -37.17 -10.49 40.33
N ASN A 8 -36.33 -9.59 39.80
CA ASN A 8 -35.02 -9.09 40.30
C ASN A 8 -33.65 -9.81 40.11
N ASP A 9 -32.79 -9.08 39.38
CA ASP A 9 -31.42 -8.60 39.68
C ASP A 9 -30.28 -9.52 40.12
N LYS A 10 -29.16 -9.48 39.35
CA LYS A 10 -27.85 -8.96 39.81
C LYS A 10 -26.78 -8.91 38.71
N GLU A 11 -26.06 -7.79 38.67
CA GLU A 11 -24.82 -7.53 37.95
C GLU A 11 -23.68 -8.50 38.32
N ASN A 12 -22.72 -8.71 37.41
CA ASN A 12 -21.29 -8.72 37.78
C ASN A 12 -20.35 -8.65 36.55
N HIS A 13 -19.63 -7.52 36.48
CA HIS A 13 -18.32 -7.35 35.84
C HIS A 13 -17.29 -8.32 36.44
N VAL A 14 -16.45 -8.99 35.64
CA VAL A 14 -15.09 -9.39 36.08
C VAL A 14 -14.10 -9.41 34.90
N SER A 15 -13.10 -8.53 35.01
CA SER A 15 -11.84 -8.43 34.28
C SER A 15 -10.95 -9.68 34.48
N ARG A 16 -10.13 -10.06 33.50
CA ARG A 16 -9.04 -11.04 33.70
C ARG A 16 -7.68 -10.40 33.50
N GLU A 17 -7.00 -10.19 34.62
CA GLU A 17 -5.56 -9.95 34.75
C GLU A 17 -4.79 -11.27 34.88
N TYR A 18 -3.50 -11.16 34.56
CA TYR A 18 -2.43 -12.14 34.53
C TYR A 18 -2.18 -12.92 35.83
N SER A 19 -1.62 -14.14 35.71
CA SER A 19 -0.78 -14.71 36.77
C SER A 19 0.28 -15.67 36.22
N ASN A 20 1.53 -15.40 36.58
CA ASN A 20 2.74 -16.22 36.41
C ASN A 20 2.69 -17.45 37.32
N ASN A 21 3.35 -18.55 36.92
CA ASN A 21 3.78 -19.59 37.85
C ASN A 21 5.19 -20.09 37.47
N ASP A 22 6.14 -19.88 38.40
CA ASP A 22 7.45 -20.50 38.45
C ASP A 22 7.37 -21.85 39.19
N ILE A 23 8.15 -22.85 38.75
CA ILE A 23 8.50 -24.05 39.54
C ILE A 23 10.01 -24.28 39.43
N LYS A 24 10.72 -24.26 40.57
CA LYS A 24 12.10 -24.76 40.77
C LYS A 24 12.08 -26.23 41.19
N LEU A 25 13.10 -27.02 40.83
CA LEU A 25 14.08 -27.67 41.74
C LEU A 25 14.87 -28.85 41.13
N ASN A 26 16.07 -29.04 41.72
CA ASN A 26 17.01 -30.19 41.75
C ASN A 26 18.05 -30.36 40.63
N SER A 27 19.30 -30.82 40.84
CA SER A 27 20.33 -30.77 41.92
C SER A 27 21.47 -31.76 41.56
N ASN A 28 22.73 -31.26 41.49
CA ASN A 28 24.01 -31.91 41.88
C ASN A 28 24.69 -33.02 40.98
N PRO A 29 25.99 -33.41 41.18
CA PRO A 29 27.23 -32.73 40.72
C PRO A 29 28.36 -33.67 40.15
N ASN A 30 29.56 -33.09 39.87
CA ASN A 30 30.92 -33.68 39.67
C ASN A 30 31.36 -34.12 38.24
N ASP A 31 32.44 -33.55 37.68
CA ASP A 31 33.85 -33.99 37.85
C ASP A 31 34.88 -33.16 37.03
N ASN A 32 36.16 -33.37 37.32
CA ASN A 32 37.34 -32.48 37.20
C ASN A 32 38.09 -32.37 35.86
N ALA A 33 38.83 -31.25 35.74
CA ALA A 33 40.18 -31.04 35.19
C ALA A 33 40.50 -31.19 33.68
N SER A 34 41.02 -30.13 33.05
CA SER A 34 42.47 -29.90 32.82
C SER A 34 42.74 -28.77 31.80
N ASN A 35 43.68 -27.89 32.16
CA ASN A 35 44.22 -26.82 31.32
C ASN A 35 45.20 -27.36 30.27
N ASN A 36 45.18 -26.80 29.05
CA ASN A 36 46.41 -26.45 28.32
C ASN A 36 46.13 -25.46 27.16
N LYS A 37 47.09 -24.55 26.99
CA LYS A 37 47.14 -23.39 26.10
C LYS A 37 47.36 -23.78 24.63
N GLU A 38 46.86 -22.97 23.69
CA GLU A 38 47.66 -22.40 22.58
C GLU A 38 46.85 -21.38 21.77
N CYS A 39 47.38 -20.16 21.66
CA CYS A 39 46.94 -19.17 20.66
C CYS A 39 47.70 -19.45 19.36
N SER A 40 46.96 -19.69 18.27
CA SER A 40 47.49 -19.64 16.91
C SER A 40 46.88 -18.43 16.19
N SER A 41 47.75 -17.67 15.53
CA SER A 41 47.38 -16.55 14.68
C SER A 41 46.60 -17.04 13.47
N SER A 42 45.77 -16.14 12.91
CA SER A 42 45.02 -16.24 11.64
C SER A 42 43.55 -16.63 11.77
N GLY A 43 42.65 -15.66 11.55
CA GLY A 43 41.25 -15.91 11.22
C GLY A 43 40.26 -15.10 12.06
N ASN A 44 39.72 -14.05 11.48
CA ASN A 44 38.58 -13.31 12.03
C ASN A 44 37.33 -14.22 12.05
N GLN A 45 37.04 -14.85 13.17
CA GLN A 45 35.72 -15.40 13.51
C GLN A 45 35.56 -15.42 15.03
N CYS A 46 34.79 -14.48 15.58
CA CYS A 46 34.37 -14.52 16.98
C CYS A 46 33.06 -15.30 17.09
N ILE A 47 33.14 -16.58 17.46
CA ILE A 47 32.02 -17.32 18.04
C ILE A 47 32.01 -16.99 19.54
N LYS A 48 30.99 -16.26 20.03
CA LYS A 48 30.80 -16.07 21.49
C LYS A 48 30.26 -17.37 22.11
N ASN A 49 31.11 -18.07 22.87
CA ASN A 49 30.67 -19.00 23.90
C ASN A 49 30.35 -18.21 25.17
N ASN A 50 29.08 -18.13 25.55
CA ASN A 50 28.67 -17.55 26.82
C ASN A 50 28.81 -18.60 27.93
N ASN A 51 29.92 -18.55 28.68
CA ASN A 51 29.91 -19.00 30.08
C ASN A 51 30.01 -17.75 30.95
N SER A 52 28.88 -17.36 31.55
CA SER A 52 28.82 -16.25 32.49
C SER A 52 29.42 -16.64 33.83
N ASP A 53 30.47 -15.92 34.22
CA ASP A 53 30.82 -15.73 35.61
C ASP A 53 29.65 -15.04 36.33
N ASN A 54 29.26 -15.63 37.46
CA ASN A 54 28.35 -15.05 38.42
C ASN A 54 28.99 -13.80 39.04
N ASN A 55 28.44 -12.63 38.76
CA ASN A 55 28.50 -11.54 39.73
C ASN A 55 27.18 -10.77 39.75
N ASN A 56 26.51 -10.91 40.89
CA ASN A 56 25.33 -10.15 41.29
C ASN A 56 25.67 -8.67 41.35
N ASN A 57 25.06 -7.88 40.48
CA ASN A 57 24.81 -6.48 40.76
C ASN A 57 23.37 -6.14 40.38
N ASN A 58 22.57 -5.87 41.42
CA ASN A 58 21.23 -5.33 41.34
C ASN A 58 21.28 -3.94 40.69
N ASN A 59 21.00 -3.87 39.39
CA ASN A 59 20.54 -2.65 38.75
C ASN A 59 19.19 -2.93 38.11
N ASN A 60 18.13 -2.34 38.66
CA ASN A 60 16.79 -2.27 38.07
C ASN A 60 16.80 -1.34 36.84
N GLY A 61 17.61 -1.65 35.83
CA GLY A 61 17.48 -1.12 34.50
C GLY A 61 16.51 -2.00 33.73
N LYS A 62 15.41 -1.43 33.22
CA LYS A 62 14.57 -2.09 32.22
C LYS A 62 15.50 -2.55 31.08
N LYS A 63 15.77 -3.85 30.98
CA LYS A 63 16.43 -4.45 29.81
C LYS A 63 15.56 -4.08 28.60
N LYS A 64 16.05 -3.19 27.74
CA LYS A 64 15.50 -3.05 26.39
C LYS A 64 15.78 -4.37 25.71
N GLU A 65 14.72 -5.11 25.43
CA GLU A 65 14.80 -6.29 24.58
C GLU A 65 15.10 -5.77 23.16
N PHE A 66 16.37 -5.85 22.76
CA PHE A 66 16.78 -5.53 21.40
C PHE A 66 16.29 -6.67 20.50
N GLU A 67 15.35 -6.37 19.61
CA GLU A 67 14.93 -7.30 18.57
C GLU A 67 16.13 -7.58 17.67
N TYR A 68 16.62 -8.84 17.66
CA TYR A 68 17.79 -9.22 16.87
C TYR A 68 17.49 -9.12 15.38
N ILE A 69 18.10 -8.14 14.71
CA ILE A 69 18.05 -7.97 13.25
C ILE A 69 19.11 -8.91 12.65
N PRO A 70 18.73 -9.88 11.79
CA PRO A 70 19.71 -10.77 11.17
C PRO A 70 20.74 -10.02 10.31
N ASP A 71 21.99 -10.49 10.28
CA ASP A 71 23.11 -9.82 9.58
C ASP A 71 22.84 -9.48 8.11
N HIS A 72 22.16 -10.35 7.38
CA HIS A 72 21.78 -10.11 5.98
C HIS A 72 20.83 -8.91 5.85
N MET A 73 19.97 -8.69 6.85
CA MET A 73 19.04 -7.57 6.90
C MET A 73 19.81 -6.25 7.13
N HIS A 74 20.81 -6.24 8.01
CA HIS A 74 21.70 -5.08 8.19
C HIS A 74 22.42 -4.67 6.89
N TYR A 75 22.95 -5.63 6.12
CA TYR A 75 23.59 -5.33 4.84
C TYR A 75 22.64 -4.65 3.84
N ILE A 76 21.43 -5.19 3.68
CA ILE A 76 20.41 -4.64 2.78
C ILE A 76 20.01 -3.22 3.22
N LEU A 77 19.88 -3.00 4.52
CA LEU A 77 19.54 -1.70 5.10
C LEU A 77 20.63 -0.65 4.85
N ASN A 78 21.90 -1.01 5.06
CA ASN A 78 23.04 -0.12 4.82
C ASN A 78 23.19 0.23 3.34
N PHE A 79 22.97 -0.73 2.44
CA PHE A 79 22.96 -0.47 1.00
C PHE A 79 21.85 0.52 0.61
N ARG A 80 20.64 0.33 1.15
CA ARG A 80 19.48 1.20 0.92
C ARG A 80 19.68 2.60 1.50
N LYS A 81 20.35 2.72 2.66
CA LYS A 81 20.76 4.00 3.26
C LYS A 81 21.69 4.79 2.34
N ARG A 82 22.77 4.15 1.88
CA ARG A 82 23.80 4.79 1.05
C ARG A 82 23.28 5.23 -0.33
N HIS A 83 22.28 4.56 -0.88
CA HIS A 83 21.78 4.82 -2.25
C HIS A 83 20.36 5.35 -2.33
N ARG A 84 19.81 5.90 -1.25
CA ARG A 84 18.40 6.28 -1.20
C ARG A 84 17.92 7.17 -2.34
N VAL A 85 18.64 8.26 -2.66
CA VAL A 85 18.21 9.17 -3.74
C VAL A 85 18.12 8.42 -5.07
N LYS A 86 19.01 7.45 -5.32
CA LYS A 86 18.97 6.61 -6.51
C LYS A 86 17.72 5.73 -6.54
N PHE A 87 17.31 5.18 -5.39
CA PHE A 87 16.05 4.43 -5.29
C PHE A 87 14.83 5.30 -5.56
N TYR A 88 14.78 6.54 -5.05
CA TYR A 88 13.66 7.45 -5.37
C TYR A 88 13.62 7.83 -6.84
N VAL A 89 14.76 8.14 -7.46
CA VAL A 89 14.83 8.41 -8.90
C VAL A 89 14.36 7.18 -9.69
N PHE A 90 14.74 5.98 -9.25
CA PHE A 90 14.29 4.74 -9.86
C PHE A 90 12.78 4.51 -9.69
N ASP A 91 12.20 4.79 -8.52
CA ASP A 91 10.75 4.69 -8.28
C ASP A 91 9.96 5.66 -9.17
N TRP A 92 10.45 6.89 -9.34
CA TRP A 92 9.87 7.86 -10.27
C TRP A 92 9.98 7.41 -11.73
N PHE A 93 11.13 6.87 -12.12
CA PHE A 93 11.32 6.30 -13.44
C PHE A 93 10.35 5.14 -13.70
N LEU A 94 10.21 4.20 -12.76
CA LEU A 94 9.27 3.09 -12.86
C LEU A 94 7.81 3.58 -12.93
N CYS A 95 7.45 4.58 -12.14
CA CYS A 95 6.12 5.19 -12.19
C CYS A 95 5.82 5.77 -13.58
N ILE A 96 6.76 6.51 -14.17
CA ILE A 96 6.62 7.07 -15.53
C ILE A 96 6.55 5.95 -16.56
N LEU A 97 7.41 4.94 -16.43
CA LEU A 97 7.43 3.78 -17.33
C LEU A 97 6.11 3.00 -17.28
N CYS A 98 5.55 2.73 -16.10
CA CYS A 98 4.25 2.10 -15.95
C CYS A 98 3.13 2.92 -16.61
N CYS A 99 3.15 4.24 -16.43
CA CYS A 99 2.18 5.14 -17.06
C CYS A 99 2.30 5.10 -18.60
N PHE A 100 3.53 5.18 -19.11
CA PHE A 100 3.81 5.12 -20.55
C PHE A 100 3.36 3.79 -21.17
N ILE A 101 3.74 2.66 -20.55
CA ILE A 101 3.34 1.33 -21.03
C ILE A 101 1.81 1.19 -20.95
N GLY A 102 1.18 1.59 -19.85
CA GLY A 102 -0.28 1.55 -19.70
C GLY A 102 -1.01 2.36 -20.77
N ALA A 103 -0.55 3.59 -21.05
CA ALA A 103 -1.09 4.41 -22.12
C ALA A 103 -0.85 3.79 -23.51
N ALA A 104 0.36 3.28 -23.77
CA ALA A 104 0.68 2.63 -25.03
C ALA A 104 -0.19 1.40 -25.30
N LEU A 105 -0.42 0.57 -24.28
CA LEU A 105 -1.34 -0.57 -24.35
C LEU A 105 -2.76 -0.10 -24.68
N PHE A 106 -3.23 0.98 -24.04
CA PHE A 106 -4.59 1.50 -24.26
C PHE A 106 -4.80 2.04 -25.68
N TYR A 107 -3.81 2.75 -26.25
CA TYR A 107 -3.96 3.42 -27.55
C TYR A 107 -3.54 2.58 -28.75
N PHE A 108 -2.49 1.77 -28.62
CA PHE A 108 -1.88 1.08 -29.76
C PHE A 108 -2.24 -0.40 -29.86
N VAL A 109 -2.67 -1.04 -28.76
CA VAL A 109 -2.97 -2.46 -28.78
C VAL A 109 -4.47 -2.66 -28.96
N PRO A 110 -4.92 -3.27 -30.07
CA PRO A 110 -6.33 -3.58 -30.26
C PRO A 110 -6.78 -4.62 -29.24
N VAL A 111 -8.03 -4.49 -28.81
CA VAL A 111 -8.64 -5.39 -27.85
C VAL A 111 -8.91 -6.75 -28.50
N ARG A 112 -8.72 -7.82 -27.73
CA ARG A 112 -9.09 -9.17 -28.18
C ARG A 112 -10.57 -9.21 -28.57
N GLY A 113 -10.83 -9.52 -29.85
CA GLY A 113 -12.19 -9.63 -30.37
C GLY A 113 -12.98 -10.74 -29.68
N ARG A 114 -14.24 -10.45 -29.35
CA ARG A 114 -15.21 -11.43 -28.85
C ARG A 114 -16.32 -11.64 -29.86
N LEU A 115 -16.84 -12.87 -29.88
CA LEU A 115 -18.03 -13.22 -30.63
C LEU A 115 -19.27 -12.65 -29.94
N PHE A 116 -20.24 -12.17 -30.72
CA PHE A 116 -21.48 -11.58 -30.22
C PHE A 116 -22.67 -11.97 -31.08
N ARG A 117 -23.88 -11.82 -30.54
CA ARG A 117 -25.12 -12.01 -31.30
C ARG A 117 -25.73 -10.65 -31.62
N LEU A 118 -26.47 -10.57 -32.72
CA LEU A 118 -27.15 -9.32 -33.12
C LEU A 118 -28.48 -9.12 -32.40
N ASP A 119 -29.03 -10.17 -31.80
CA ASP A 119 -30.29 -10.17 -31.05
C ASP A 119 -30.08 -10.12 -29.52
N ASP A 120 -28.88 -9.78 -29.06
CA ASP A 120 -28.53 -9.75 -27.65
C ASP A 120 -28.97 -8.42 -26.99
N PRO A 121 -29.94 -8.44 -26.06
CA PRO A 121 -30.43 -7.23 -25.42
C PRO A 121 -29.39 -6.58 -24.49
N GLU A 122 -28.39 -7.32 -23.99
CA GLU A 122 -27.39 -6.78 -23.07
C GLU A 122 -26.44 -5.79 -23.74
N ILE A 123 -26.26 -5.88 -25.06
CA ILE A 123 -25.36 -5.04 -25.87
C ILE A 123 -26.10 -4.10 -26.85
N SER A 124 -27.41 -3.99 -26.69
CA SER A 124 -28.33 -3.21 -27.54
C SER A 124 -28.79 -1.88 -26.91
N TYR A 125 -28.11 -1.39 -25.88
CA TYR A 125 -28.49 -0.12 -25.23
C TYR A 125 -28.16 1.09 -26.11
N PRO A 126 -28.92 2.21 -25.98
CA PRO A 126 -28.66 3.42 -26.75
C PRO A 126 -27.34 4.07 -26.37
N LEU A 127 -26.72 4.77 -27.32
CA LEU A 127 -25.53 5.58 -27.09
C LEU A 127 -25.91 6.88 -26.36
N LEU A 128 -25.53 6.98 -25.08
CA LEU A 128 -25.68 8.19 -24.27
C LEU A 128 -24.39 9.03 -24.18
N PRO A 129 -24.50 10.35 -23.98
CA PRO A 129 -23.33 11.20 -23.70
C PRO A 129 -22.66 10.77 -22.40
N GLU A 130 -21.32 10.87 -22.35
CA GLU A 130 -20.54 10.54 -21.16
C GLU A 130 -20.84 11.50 -20.01
N LEU A 131 -21.33 10.97 -18.88
CA LEU A 131 -21.53 11.76 -17.66
C LEU A 131 -20.21 12.31 -17.11
N VAL A 132 -19.18 11.46 -17.08
CA VAL A 132 -17.82 11.82 -16.68
C VAL A 132 -16.88 11.58 -17.86
N PRO A 133 -16.55 12.61 -18.66
CA PRO A 133 -15.53 12.47 -19.70
C PRO A 133 -14.15 12.18 -19.11
N PHE A 134 -13.25 11.61 -19.92
CA PHE A 134 -11.89 11.29 -19.46
C PHE A 134 -11.13 12.50 -18.89
N SER A 135 -11.32 13.70 -19.44
CA SER A 135 -10.72 14.93 -18.91
C SER A 135 -11.17 15.22 -17.47
N HIS A 136 -12.45 15.03 -17.18
CA HIS A 136 -13.04 15.23 -15.85
C HIS A 136 -12.55 14.15 -14.88
N LEU A 137 -12.38 12.91 -15.34
CA LEU A 137 -11.77 11.85 -14.56
C LEU A 137 -10.39 12.26 -14.04
N ILE A 138 -9.51 12.81 -14.90
CA ILE A 138 -8.17 13.25 -14.49
C ILE A 138 -8.25 14.37 -13.46
N VAL A 139 -9.17 15.33 -13.63
CA VAL A 139 -9.37 16.41 -12.66
C VAL A 139 -9.81 15.86 -11.30
N TYR A 140 -10.88 15.07 -11.26
CA TYR A 140 -11.43 14.57 -10.00
C TYR A 140 -10.52 13.54 -9.31
N SER A 141 -9.84 12.71 -10.10
CA SER A 141 -9.11 11.57 -9.57
C SER A 141 -7.63 11.88 -9.35
N LEU A 142 -7.02 12.84 -10.06
CA LEU A 142 -5.59 13.12 -9.90
C LEU A 142 -5.32 14.54 -9.40
N VAL A 143 -5.90 15.54 -10.05
CA VAL A 143 -5.62 16.95 -9.74
C VAL A 143 -6.15 17.32 -8.36
N ILE A 144 -7.41 17.01 -8.06
CA ILE A 144 -8.00 17.32 -6.75
C ILE A 144 -7.27 16.62 -5.59
N PRO A 145 -7.04 15.30 -5.61
CA PRO A 145 -6.27 14.63 -4.55
C PRO A 145 -4.85 15.16 -4.38
N PHE A 146 -4.16 15.49 -5.48
CA PHE A 146 -2.85 16.13 -5.42
C PHE A 146 -2.88 17.43 -4.63
N PHE A 147 -3.83 18.33 -4.92
CA PHE A 147 -3.98 19.58 -4.19
C PHE A 147 -4.36 19.36 -2.73
N ILE A 148 -5.25 18.41 -2.44
CA ILE A 148 -5.61 18.05 -1.06
C ILE A 148 -4.37 17.61 -0.28
N ILE A 149 -3.53 16.73 -0.86
CA ILE A 149 -2.28 16.27 -0.24
C ILE A 149 -1.34 17.46 0.01
N CYS A 150 -1.13 18.33 -0.98
CA CYS A 150 -0.28 19.51 -0.82
C CYS A 150 -0.77 20.44 0.30
N VAL A 151 -2.07 20.73 0.36
CA VAL A 151 -2.66 21.60 1.39
C VAL A 151 -2.54 20.96 2.78
N VAL A 152 -2.90 19.69 2.92
CA VAL A 152 -2.81 18.96 4.19
C VAL A 152 -1.37 18.86 4.66
N SER A 153 -0.45 18.57 3.74
CA SER A 153 0.97 18.51 4.07
C SER A 153 1.51 19.88 4.48
N TYR A 154 1.11 20.95 3.82
CA TYR A 154 1.54 22.31 4.15
C TYR A 154 0.98 22.78 5.50
N VAL A 155 -0.30 22.51 5.80
CA VAL A 155 -0.97 23.01 7.00
C VAL A 155 -0.71 22.13 8.22
N LEU A 156 -0.83 20.82 8.10
CA LEU A 156 -0.79 19.88 9.23
C LEU A 156 0.60 19.30 9.48
N THR A 157 1.25 18.76 8.43
CA THR A 157 2.49 17.98 8.63
C THR A 157 3.74 18.84 8.60
N LYS A 158 3.74 19.91 7.78
CA LYS A 158 4.86 20.83 7.56
C LYS A 158 6.17 20.11 7.22
N ASN A 159 6.08 18.94 6.59
CA ASN A 159 7.21 18.07 6.28
C ASN A 159 7.24 17.74 4.78
N ILE A 160 8.31 18.18 4.11
CA ILE A 160 8.51 17.98 2.68
C ILE A 160 8.74 16.49 2.34
N SER A 161 9.37 15.72 3.24
CA SER A 161 9.57 14.27 3.08
C SER A 161 8.21 13.56 3.00
N ASP A 162 7.30 13.88 3.91
CA ASP A 162 5.94 13.34 3.89
C ASP A 162 5.18 13.73 2.62
N MET A 163 5.28 15.00 2.20
CA MET A 163 4.67 15.47 0.96
C MET A 163 5.18 14.69 -0.25
N HIS A 164 6.49 14.45 -0.33
CA HIS A 164 7.12 13.68 -1.39
C HIS A 164 6.56 12.25 -1.45
N HIS A 165 6.52 11.55 -0.31
CA HIS A 165 5.98 10.18 -0.25
C HIS A 165 4.49 10.11 -0.56
N ALA A 166 3.70 11.11 -0.16
CA ALA A 166 2.29 11.19 -0.49
C ALA A 166 2.07 11.38 -2.01
N ILE A 167 2.82 12.28 -2.64
CA ILE A 167 2.72 12.55 -4.09
C ILE A 167 3.22 11.34 -4.89
N LEU A 168 4.37 10.76 -4.51
CA LEU A 168 4.91 9.57 -5.14
C LEU A 168 3.93 8.40 -5.05
N GLY A 169 3.37 8.15 -3.87
CA GLY A 169 2.38 7.08 -3.66
C GLY A 169 1.08 7.30 -4.44
N LEU A 170 0.60 8.53 -4.58
CA LEU A 170 -0.57 8.86 -5.41
C LEU A 170 -0.31 8.50 -6.88
N LEU A 171 0.84 8.92 -7.42
CA LEU A 171 1.19 8.68 -8.82
C LEU A 171 1.55 7.21 -9.10
N GLN A 172 2.17 6.52 -8.14
CA GLN A 172 2.36 5.07 -8.20
C GLN A 172 1.02 4.33 -8.24
N SER A 173 0.05 4.73 -7.40
CA SER A 173 -1.31 4.15 -7.40
C SER A 173 -1.99 4.33 -8.75
N PHE A 174 -1.92 5.54 -9.31
CA PHE A 174 -2.48 5.84 -10.62
C PHE A 174 -1.80 5.04 -11.75
N SER A 175 -0.47 5.08 -11.84
CA SER A 175 0.29 4.45 -12.93
C SER A 175 0.19 2.92 -12.94
N VAL A 176 0.28 2.28 -11.78
CA VAL A 176 0.12 0.82 -11.65
C VAL A 176 -1.31 0.41 -12.01
N THR A 177 -2.31 1.15 -11.55
CA THR A 177 -3.71 0.86 -11.89
C THR A 177 -3.99 1.04 -13.37
N LEU A 178 -3.46 2.10 -13.99
CA LEU A 178 -3.58 2.32 -15.44
C LEU A 178 -2.97 1.15 -16.21
N LEU A 179 -1.75 0.72 -15.85
CA LEU A 179 -1.08 -0.41 -16.47
C LEU A 179 -1.89 -1.70 -16.34
N LEU A 180 -2.36 -2.04 -15.14
CA LEU A 180 -3.13 -3.26 -14.90
C LEU A 180 -4.44 -3.27 -15.69
N ILE A 181 -5.20 -2.17 -15.66
CA ILE A 181 -6.46 -2.06 -16.40
C ILE A 181 -6.23 -2.15 -17.90
N ALA A 182 -5.20 -1.46 -18.42
CA ALA A 182 -4.85 -1.53 -19.83
C ALA A 182 -4.50 -2.96 -20.25
N ALA A 183 -3.68 -3.65 -19.45
CA ALA A 183 -3.34 -5.05 -19.69
C ALA A 183 -4.61 -5.94 -19.71
N PHE A 184 -5.48 -5.85 -18.70
CA PHE A 184 -6.72 -6.62 -18.68
C PHE A 184 -7.63 -6.32 -19.88
N LYS A 185 -7.75 -5.05 -20.28
CA LYS A 185 -8.50 -4.65 -21.47
C LYS A 185 -7.96 -5.33 -22.73
N CYS A 186 -6.63 -5.35 -22.92
CA CYS A 186 -6.03 -6.00 -24.09
C CYS A 186 -6.24 -7.52 -24.09
N PHE A 187 -6.02 -8.19 -22.95
CA PHE A 187 -6.05 -9.65 -22.87
C PHE A 187 -7.44 -10.27 -22.78
N VAL A 188 -8.35 -9.64 -22.02
CA VAL A 188 -9.71 -10.16 -21.77
C VAL A 188 -10.73 -9.52 -22.72
N GLY A 189 -10.61 -8.21 -22.95
CA GLY A 189 -11.57 -7.43 -23.73
C GLY A 189 -12.98 -7.44 -23.14
N GLY A 190 -13.98 -6.92 -23.84
CA GLY A 190 -15.40 -7.01 -23.48
C GLY A 190 -16.35 -6.12 -24.24
N LEU A 191 -17.56 -6.61 -24.51
CA LEU A 191 -18.57 -5.83 -25.21
C LEU A 191 -19.23 -4.86 -24.24
N ARG A 192 -19.34 -3.60 -24.64
CA ARG A 192 -20.10 -2.61 -23.88
C ARG A 192 -21.60 -2.83 -24.05
N PRO A 193 -22.42 -2.39 -23.08
CA PRO A 193 -23.87 -2.48 -23.22
C PRO A 193 -24.44 -1.73 -24.43
N ASN A 194 -23.71 -0.73 -24.95
CA ASN A 194 -24.07 0.02 -26.15
C ASN A 194 -23.26 -0.40 -27.41
N PHE A 195 -22.70 -1.61 -27.43
CA PHE A 195 -21.80 -2.04 -28.50
C PHE A 195 -22.48 -2.11 -29.88
N LEU A 196 -23.72 -2.56 -30.00
CA LEU A 196 -24.37 -2.68 -31.32
C LEU A 196 -24.64 -1.32 -31.97
N GLU A 197 -24.93 -0.30 -31.17
CA GLU A 197 -25.03 1.10 -31.62
C GLU A 197 -23.69 1.66 -32.14
N LEU A 198 -22.57 1.22 -31.54
CA LEU A 198 -21.22 1.55 -32.03
C LEU A 198 -20.86 0.75 -33.27
N CYS A 199 -21.24 -0.53 -33.34
CA CYS A 199 -20.93 -1.45 -34.43
C CYS A 199 -21.66 -1.09 -35.74
N LYS A 200 -22.91 -0.62 -35.65
CA LYS A 200 -23.78 -0.24 -36.79
C LYS A 200 -23.88 -1.32 -37.88
N PRO A 201 -24.31 -2.55 -37.57
CA PRO A 201 -24.47 -3.59 -38.60
C PRO A 201 -25.55 -3.21 -39.61
N THR A 202 -25.33 -3.48 -40.90
CA THR A 202 -26.31 -3.25 -41.98
C THR A 202 -26.82 -4.58 -42.54
N PRO A 203 -27.99 -4.64 -43.19
CA PRO A 203 -28.48 -5.86 -43.82
C PRO A 203 -27.45 -6.48 -44.80
N GLU A 204 -26.71 -5.64 -45.53
CA GLU A 204 -25.66 -6.07 -46.45
C GLU A 204 -24.45 -6.66 -45.70
N SER A 205 -24.01 -6.04 -44.61
CA SER A 205 -22.88 -6.56 -43.83
C SER A 205 -23.22 -7.87 -43.14
N ILE A 206 -24.46 -8.02 -42.67
CA ILE A 206 -24.97 -9.25 -42.06
C ILE A 206 -25.06 -10.38 -43.10
N ALA A 207 -25.51 -10.08 -44.32
CA ALA A 207 -25.59 -11.07 -45.39
C ALA A 207 -24.20 -11.52 -45.89
N ALA A 208 -23.21 -10.62 -45.84
CA ALA A 208 -21.82 -10.92 -46.21
C ALA A 208 -21.06 -11.67 -45.10
N ALA A 209 -21.43 -11.48 -43.84
CA ALA A 209 -20.76 -12.10 -42.70
C ALA A 209 -21.12 -13.59 -42.56
N THR A 210 -20.12 -14.40 -42.20
CA THR A 210 -20.34 -15.82 -41.93
C THR A 210 -20.58 -16.04 -40.43
N GLY A 211 -21.77 -16.52 -40.08
CA GLY A 211 -22.08 -16.88 -38.69
C GLY A 211 -21.19 -18.01 -38.17
N ALA A 212 -20.71 -17.85 -36.94
CA ALA A 212 -19.82 -18.75 -36.22
C ALA A 212 -20.52 -19.46 -35.05
N GLY A 213 -19.93 -20.55 -34.56
CA GLY A 213 -20.41 -21.30 -33.40
C GLY A 213 -21.65 -22.17 -33.67
N TYR A 214 -22.25 -22.67 -32.59
CA TYR A 214 -23.46 -23.52 -32.65
C TYR A 214 -24.63 -22.73 -33.25
N ASN A 215 -25.32 -23.33 -34.22
CA ASN A 215 -26.37 -22.70 -35.02
C ASN A 215 -25.95 -21.43 -35.80
N LYS A 216 -24.65 -21.13 -35.91
CA LYS A 216 -24.13 -19.96 -36.65
C LYS A 216 -24.72 -18.61 -36.20
N ILE A 217 -25.07 -18.48 -34.92
CA ILE A 217 -25.73 -17.29 -34.37
C ILE A 217 -24.75 -16.19 -33.93
N TYR A 218 -23.45 -16.49 -33.90
CA TYR A 218 -22.44 -15.54 -33.46
C TYR A 218 -21.72 -14.87 -34.63
N TYR A 219 -21.40 -13.60 -34.47
CA TYR A 219 -20.69 -12.78 -35.45
C TYR A 219 -19.39 -12.23 -34.86
N THR A 220 -18.44 -11.93 -35.74
CA THR A 220 -17.19 -11.24 -35.43
C THR A 220 -17.34 -9.74 -35.71
N LYS A 221 -16.31 -8.95 -35.38
CA LYS A 221 -16.29 -7.50 -35.67
C LYS A 221 -16.42 -7.14 -37.16
N GLU A 222 -16.26 -8.09 -38.06
CA GLU A 222 -16.34 -7.89 -39.52
C GLU A 222 -17.75 -7.48 -39.99
N VAL A 223 -18.79 -7.76 -39.19
CA VAL A 223 -20.16 -7.33 -39.47
C VAL A 223 -20.38 -5.82 -39.21
N CYS A 224 -19.48 -5.18 -38.45
CA CYS A 224 -19.59 -3.77 -38.10
C CYS A 224 -19.15 -2.88 -39.26
N THR A 225 -19.85 -1.75 -39.48
CA THR A 225 -19.52 -0.79 -40.54
C THR A 225 -18.96 0.54 -40.02
N ALA A 226 -18.86 0.69 -38.69
CA ALA A 226 -18.28 1.86 -38.06
C ALA A 226 -16.74 1.89 -38.15
N SER A 227 -16.13 2.93 -37.60
CA SER A 227 -14.67 3.05 -37.56
C SER A 227 -14.05 1.98 -36.66
N ASP A 228 -12.83 1.53 -37.00
CA ASP A 228 -12.08 0.59 -36.14
C ASP A 228 -11.89 1.12 -34.71
N TYR A 229 -11.80 2.45 -34.56
CA TYR A 229 -11.71 3.09 -33.25
C TYR A 229 -12.98 2.86 -32.41
N ASP A 230 -14.16 3.13 -32.97
CA ASP A 230 -15.44 2.97 -32.27
C ASP A 230 -15.71 1.51 -31.93
N ILE A 231 -15.39 0.61 -32.86
CA ILE A 231 -15.53 -0.84 -32.66
C ILE A 231 -14.60 -1.30 -31.53
N ASN A 232 -13.33 -0.88 -31.55
CA ASN A 232 -12.36 -1.24 -30.52
C ASN A 232 -12.74 -0.65 -29.15
N ASP A 233 -13.23 0.59 -29.10
CA ASP A 233 -13.75 1.20 -27.88
C ASP A 233 -14.94 0.41 -27.33
N GLY A 234 -15.89 0.04 -28.19
CA GLY A 234 -17.03 -0.80 -27.85
C GLY A 234 -16.66 -2.23 -27.41
N MET A 235 -15.51 -2.75 -27.84
CA MET A 235 -14.95 -4.03 -27.40
C MET A 235 -14.04 -3.93 -26.17
N SER A 236 -13.87 -2.74 -25.57
CA SER A 236 -12.98 -2.50 -24.43
C SER A 236 -13.69 -2.43 -23.05
N ALA A 237 -14.78 -3.16 -22.84
CA ALA A 237 -15.64 -2.98 -21.66
C ALA A 237 -15.08 -3.50 -20.34
N TYR A 238 -14.22 -4.52 -20.32
CA TYR A 238 -13.72 -5.11 -19.08
C TYR A 238 -12.23 -4.83 -18.86
N PRO A 239 -11.82 -4.43 -17.64
CA PRO A 239 -12.61 -3.81 -16.57
C PRO A 239 -12.84 -2.32 -16.86
N SER A 240 -13.68 -1.66 -16.04
CA SER A 240 -13.90 -0.21 -16.18
C SER A 240 -12.69 0.61 -15.73
N GLY A 241 -12.10 1.37 -16.67
CA GLY A 241 -10.98 2.26 -16.40
C GLY A 241 -11.35 3.46 -15.53
N HIS A 242 -12.52 4.06 -15.75
CA HIS A 242 -13.03 5.16 -14.93
C HIS A 242 -13.23 4.73 -13.48
N ALA A 243 -13.84 3.56 -13.27
CA ALA A 243 -14.05 3.02 -11.93
C ALA A 243 -12.73 2.74 -11.21
N GLY A 244 -11.78 2.05 -11.86
CA GLY A 244 -10.52 1.70 -11.21
C GLY A 244 -9.58 2.88 -10.96
N LEU A 245 -9.43 3.79 -11.93
CA LEU A 245 -8.58 4.98 -11.77
C LEU A 245 -9.13 5.97 -10.73
N SER A 246 -10.46 6.13 -10.65
CA SER A 246 -11.05 6.98 -9.61
C SER A 246 -10.99 6.31 -8.23
N ALA A 247 -11.28 5.01 -8.14
CA ALA A 247 -11.18 4.30 -6.87
C ALA A 247 -9.75 4.28 -6.32
N THR A 248 -8.73 4.05 -7.15
CA THR A 248 -7.35 3.94 -6.65
C THR A 248 -6.85 5.24 -6.03
N THR A 249 -7.00 6.36 -6.72
CA THR A 249 -6.42 7.62 -6.26
C THR A 249 -7.23 8.26 -5.14
N LEU A 250 -8.56 8.14 -5.17
CA LEU A 250 -9.42 8.65 -4.12
C LEU A 250 -9.38 7.76 -2.87
N ALA A 251 -9.15 6.44 -3.01
CA ALA A 251 -8.85 5.59 -1.86
C ALA A 251 -7.46 5.88 -1.28
N PHE A 252 -6.46 6.15 -2.10
CA PHE A 252 -5.16 6.62 -1.61
C PHE A 252 -5.31 7.94 -0.83
N CYS A 253 -6.07 8.89 -1.38
CA CYS A 253 -6.42 10.14 -0.70
C CYS A 253 -7.14 9.89 0.64
N PHE A 254 -8.12 8.98 0.65
CA PHE A 254 -8.80 8.54 1.87
C PHE A 254 -7.81 8.01 2.92
N PHE A 255 -6.89 7.11 2.54
CA PHE A 255 -5.88 6.58 3.48
C PHE A 255 -4.96 7.68 4.00
N TYR A 256 -4.50 8.58 3.14
CA TYR A 256 -3.66 9.71 3.54
C TYR A 256 -4.38 10.63 4.53
N LEU A 257 -5.59 11.06 4.21
CA LEU A 257 -6.39 11.92 5.09
C LEU A 257 -6.73 11.21 6.41
N HIS A 258 -7.16 9.95 6.35
CA HIS A 258 -7.40 9.11 7.53
C HIS A 258 -6.17 9.09 8.45
N ALA A 259 -4.98 8.89 7.88
CA ALA A 259 -3.75 8.81 8.65
C ALA A 259 -3.36 10.13 9.31
N LYS A 260 -3.53 11.27 8.61
CA LYS A 260 -3.18 12.59 9.13
C LYS A 260 -4.22 13.15 10.12
N LEU A 261 -5.49 12.87 9.89
CA LEU A 261 -6.60 13.36 10.71
C LEU A 261 -7.01 12.39 11.84
N LYS A 262 -6.47 11.18 11.84
CA LYS A 262 -6.69 10.15 12.89
C LYS A 262 -8.17 9.89 13.15
N THR A 263 -8.96 9.69 12.09
CA THR A 263 -10.42 9.59 12.16
C THR A 263 -10.94 8.45 13.04
N PHE A 264 -10.19 7.37 13.22
CA PHE A 264 -10.57 6.24 14.09
C PHE A 264 -9.93 6.27 15.48
N HIS A 265 -9.34 7.40 15.90
CA HIS A 265 -8.82 7.53 17.25
C HIS A 265 -9.96 7.73 18.27
N HIS A 266 -9.69 7.54 19.56
CA HIS A 266 -10.68 7.57 20.67
C HIS A 266 -11.41 8.91 20.88
N ARG A 267 -11.28 9.88 19.97
CA ARG A 267 -11.95 11.18 19.94
C ARG A 267 -12.73 11.37 18.64
N GLY A 268 -13.49 10.36 18.22
CA GLY A 268 -14.16 10.33 16.91
C GLY A 268 -15.04 11.56 16.68
N HIS A 269 -14.75 12.30 15.60
CA HIS A 269 -15.56 13.43 15.14
C HIS A 269 -16.22 13.07 13.80
N LEU A 270 -17.55 12.98 13.79
CA LEU A 270 -18.32 12.56 12.61
C LEU A 270 -18.04 13.42 11.37
N LEU A 271 -17.92 14.74 11.53
CA LEU A 271 -17.63 15.65 10.42
C LEU A 271 -16.30 15.32 9.74
N ILE A 272 -15.25 15.02 10.52
CA ILE A 272 -13.94 14.66 9.96
C ILE A 272 -14.06 13.34 9.21
N PHE A 273 -14.76 12.36 9.78
CA PHE A 273 -15.01 11.10 9.09
C PHE A 273 -15.76 11.30 7.77
N ILE A 274 -16.81 12.13 7.72
CA ILE A 274 -17.55 12.43 6.48
C ILE A 274 -16.63 13.08 5.44
N ILE A 275 -15.79 14.05 5.84
CA ILE A 275 -14.83 14.69 4.93
C ILE A 275 -13.87 13.65 4.35
N VAL A 276 -13.31 12.77 5.18
CA VAL A 276 -12.39 11.72 4.71
C VAL A 276 -13.12 10.71 3.82
N ALA A 277 -14.29 10.22 4.24
CA ALA A 277 -15.11 9.26 3.51
C ALA A 277 -15.64 9.83 2.17
N SER A 278 -15.81 11.15 2.05
CA SER A 278 -16.25 11.77 0.79
C SER A 278 -15.33 11.42 -0.39
N SER A 279 -14.03 11.23 -0.12
CA SER A 279 -13.05 10.84 -1.15
C SER A 279 -13.45 9.50 -1.80
N ILE A 280 -13.65 8.45 -0.99
CA ILE A 280 -13.98 7.11 -1.53
C ILE A 280 -15.39 7.08 -2.14
N VAL A 281 -16.34 7.84 -1.59
CA VAL A 281 -17.69 7.99 -2.13
C VAL A 281 -17.65 8.62 -3.53
N CYS A 282 -16.87 9.68 -3.74
CA CYS A 282 -16.69 10.28 -5.05
C CYS A 282 -16.13 9.27 -6.08
N GLY A 283 -15.17 8.42 -5.68
CA GLY A 283 -14.64 7.36 -6.55
C GLY A 283 -15.70 6.31 -6.92
N GLY A 284 -16.56 5.95 -5.96
CA GLY A 284 -17.74 5.14 -6.21
C GLY A 284 -18.69 5.79 -7.21
N LEU A 285 -19.04 7.07 -7.03
CA LEU A 285 -19.96 7.77 -7.93
C LEU A 285 -19.45 7.87 -9.38
N VAL A 286 -18.14 8.05 -9.57
CA VAL A 286 -17.52 8.02 -10.92
C VAL A 286 -17.70 6.64 -11.56
N GLY A 287 -17.52 5.55 -10.81
CA GLY A 287 -17.80 4.20 -11.32
C GLY A 287 -19.29 3.98 -11.63
N ILE A 288 -20.20 4.45 -10.78
CA ILE A 288 -21.66 4.33 -10.97
C ILE A 288 -22.11 5.09 -12.23
N SER A 289 -21.49 6.23 -12.53
CA SER A 289 -21.79 7.00 -13.74
C SER A 289 -21.63 6.18 -15.03
N ARG A 290 -20.75 5.16 -15.02
CA ARG A 290 -20.50 4.24 -16.14
C ARG A 290 -21.58 3.19 -16.38
N VAL A 291 -22.34 2.89 -15.33
CA VAL A 291 -23.54 2.06 -15.45
C VAL A 291 -24.69 2.91 -15.97
N ALA A 292 -24.81 4.15 -15.47
CA ALA A 292 -25.86 5.08 -15.85
C ALA A 292 -25.79 5.51 -17.34
N ASP A 293 -24.59 5.58 -17.94
CA ASP A 293 -24.40 5.89 -19.36
C ASP A 293 -24.26 4.65 -20.28
N TYR A 294 -24.58 3.46 -19.78
CA TYR A 294 -24.54 2.19 -20.50
C TYR A 294 -23.18 1.84 -21.14
N ARG A 295 -22.07 2.30 -20.55
CA ARG A 295 -20.71 1.97 -21.04
C ARG A 295 -20.13 0.74 -20.38
N HIS A 296 -20.57 0.42 -19.17
CA HIS A 296 -20.10 -0.73 -18.42
C HIS A 296 -21.25 -1.41 -17.67
N THR A 297 -21.20 -2.74 -17.62
CA THR A 297 -22.03 -3.49 -16.66
C THR A 297 -21.53 -3.24 -15.24
N PHE A 298 -22.38 -3.49 -14.25
CA PHE A 298 -22.00 -3.34 -12.83
C PHE A 298 -20.80 -4.22 -12.47
N LEU A 299 -20.71 -5.44 -13.01
CA LEU A 299 -19.57 -6.33 -12.75
C LEU A 299 -18.25 -5.76 -13.29
N ASN A 300 -18.26 -5.12 -14.47
CA ASN A 300 -17.08 -4.47 -15.03
C ASN A 300 -16.62 -3.29 -14.16
N VAL A 301 -17.58 -2.56 -13.55
CA VAL A 301 -17.32 -1.47 -12.61
C VAL A 301 -16.78 -1.99 -11.29
N LEU A 302 -17.39 -3.04 -10.72
CA LEU A 302 -16.95 -3.69 -9.50
C LEU A 302 -15.51 -4.22 -9.63
N ALA A 303 -15.19 -4.89 -10.74
CA ALA A 303 -13.82 -5.34 -11.02
C ALA A 303 -12.83 -4.16 -11.06
N GLY A 304 -13.23 -3.05 -11.68
CA GLY A 304 -12.46 -1.80 -11.68
C GLY A 304 -12.19 -1.28 -10.27
N TRP A 305 -13.24 -1.14 -9.43
CA TRP A 305 -13.08 -0.73 -8.04
C TRP A 305 -12.19 -1.67 -7.23
N CYS A 306 -12.35 -2.99 -7.37
CA CYS A 306 -11.51 -3.96 -6.68
C CYS A 306 -10.03 -3.78 -7.04
N ILE A 307 -9.71 -3.67 -8.34
CA ILE A 307 -8.33 -3.41 -8.79
C ILE A 307 -7.83 -2.11 -8.16
N GLY A 308 -8.62 -1.04 -8.23
CA GLY A 308 -8.22 0.27 -7.71
C GLY A 308 -8.00 0.30 -6.19
N LEU A 309 -8.86 -0.33 -5.40
CA LEU A 309 -8.73 -0.39 -3.95
C LEU A 309 -7.51 -1.21 -3.52
N VAL A 310 -7.26 -2.34 -4.18
CA VAL A 310 -6.09 -3.19 -3.91
C VAL A 310 -4.80 -2.45 -4.25
N THR A 311 -4.72 -1.79 -5.41
CA THR A 311 -3.53 -1.01 -5.78
C THR A 311 -3.31 0.17 -4.83
N ALA A 312 -4.36 0.89 -4.44
CA ALA A 312 -4.27 1.97 -3.47
C ALA A 312 -3.70 1.50 -2.13
N ALA A 313 -4.23 0.39 -1.60
CA ALA A 313 -3.76 -0.20 -0.35
C ALA A 313 -2.29 -0.64 -0.44
N ALA A 314 -1.90 -1.29 -1.54
CA ALA A 314 -0.54 -1.73 -1.78
C ALA A 314 0.45 -0.55 -1.87
N MET A 315 0.12 0.47 -2.66
CA MET A 315 0.98 1.64 -2.86
C MET A 315 1.03 2.55 -1.63
N TYR A 316 -0.07 2.62 -0.87
CA TYR A 316 -0.05 3.27 0.43
C TYR A 316 0.90 2.55 1.39
N ARG A 317 0.82 1.22 1.48
CA ARG A 317 1.73 0.42 2.32
C ARG A 317 3.19 0.46 1.86
N LEU A 318 3.43 0.65 0.57
CA LEU A 318 4.77 0.83 0.02
C LEU A 318 5.43 2.12 0.53
N ASN A 319 4.64 3.18 0.73
CA ASN A 319 5.12 4.50 1.16
C ASN A 319 4.96 4.78 2.66
N TYR A 320 4.01 4.11 3.34
CA TYR A 320 3.67 4.29 4.76
C TYR A 320 3.68 2.97 5.54
N LEU A 321 3.94 3.04 6.85
CA LEU A 321 4.14 1.85 7.68
C LEU A 321 2.90 0.97 7.86
N GLU A 322 1.70 1.54 7.89
CA GLU A 322 0.46 0.83 8.19
C GLU A 322 -0.67 1.46 7.36
N ILE A 323 -1.66 0.67 6.93
CA ILE A 323 -2.82 1.22 6.20
C ILE A 323 -3.80 1.86 7.20
N ILE A 324 -4.22 1.06 8.18
CA ILE A 324 -5.11 1.46 9.27
C ILE A 324 -4.39 1.09 10.56
N GLY A 325 -3.96 2.09 11.32
CA GLY A 325 -3.19 1.89 12.54
C GLY A 325 -2.63 3.20 13.08
N ASN A 326 -2.03 3.14 14.27
CA ASN A 326 -1.50 4.33 14.92
C ASN A 326 -0.30 4.91 14.16
N ARG A 327 0.47 4.05 13.46
CA ARG A 327 1.68 4.44 12.72
C ARG A 327 1.42 4.70 11.23
N SER A 328 0.16 4.70 10.79
CA SER A 328 -0.20 4.95 9.38
C SER A 328 0.31 6.28 8.82
N HIS A 329 0.46 7.28 9.68
CA HIS A 329 0.95 8.60 9.31
C HIS A 329 2.46 8.69 9.06
N ILE A 330 3.23 7.65 9.39
CA ILE A 330 4.69 7.65 9.35
C ILE A 330 5.14 7.10 7.98
N PRO A 331 5.85 7.90 7.16
CA PRO A 331 6.45 7.41 5.94
C PRO A 331 7.49 6.31 6.23
N VAL A 332 7.59 5.32 5.35
CA VAL A 332 8.56 4.22 5.47
C VAL A 332 9.99 4.75 5.51
N ALA A 333 10.30 5.82 4.78
CA ALA A 333 11.63 6.42 4.79
C ALA A 333 12.02 7.03 6.14
N ASP A 334 11.07 7.67 6.82
CA ASP A 334 11.28 8.30 8.14
C ASP A 334 11.48 7.22 9.22
N PHE A 335 10.78 6.09 9.11
CA PHE A 335 11.02 4.94 9.97
C PHE A 335 12.44 4.40 9.80
N TRP A 336 12.87 4.14 8.55
CA TRP A 336 14.22 3.64 8.31
C TRP A 336 15.30 4.63 8.72
N HIS A 337 15.06 5.93 8.58
CA HIS A 337 15.95 6.94 9.12
C HIS A 337 16.18 6.81 10.62
N TRP A 338 15.09 6.64 11.36
CA TRP A 338 15.15 6.48 12.80
C TRP A 338 15.90 5.19 13.17
N THR A 339 15.58 4.06 12.52
CA THR A 339 16.28 2.78 12.72
C THR A 339 17.77 2.89 12.41
N TRP A 340 18.13 3.48 11.27
CA TRP A 340 19.53 3.67 10.90
C TRP A 340 20.30 4.61 11.83
N GLY A 341 19.61 5.53 12.50
CA GLY A 341 20.21 6.40 13.51
C GLY A 341 20.51 5.66 14.81
N GLN A 342 19.67 4.69 15.18
CA GLN A 342 19.94 3.81 16.32
C GLN A 342 21.12 2.88 16.03
N ASP A 343 21.16 2.25 14.84
CA ASP A 343 22.29 1.41 14.43
C ASP A 343 23.62 2.18 14.49
N ASP A 344 23.67 3.44 14.01
CA ASP A 344 24.89 4.24 14.06
C ASP A 344 25.32 4.55 15.50
N GLN A 345 24.37 4.81 16.40
CA GLN A 345 24.65 5.07 17.81
C GLN A 345 25.18 3.82 18.51
N ASP A 346 24.51 2.68 18.35
CA ASP A 346 24.92 1.41 18.96
C ASP A 346 26.31 0.98 18.48
N ASN A 347 26.60 1.15 17.18
CA ASN A 347 27.94 0.91 16.63
C ASN A 347 29.01 1.86 17.22
N GLN A 348 28.67 3.13 17.47
CA GLN A 348 29.60 4.07 18.11
C GLN A 348 29.88 3.71 19.57
N TYR A 349 28.86 3.26 20.31
CA TYR A 349 29.04 2.78 21.68
C TYR A 349 29.90 1.51 21.73
N GLU A 350 29.66 0.53 20.86
CA GLU A 350 30.48 -0.68 20.78
C GLU A 350 31.94 -0.37 20.39
N LEU A 351 32.17 0.57 19.47
CA LEU A 351 33.51 0.99 19.08
C LEU A 351 34.23 1.72 20.23
N ALA A 352 33.53 2.58 20.96
CA ALA A 352 34.07 3.27 22.13
C ALA A 352 34.44 2.30 23.26
N ASP A 353 33.58 1.32 23.53
CA ASP A 353 33.84 0.27 24.53
C ASP A 353 35.04 -0.62 24.12
N TYR A 354 35.15 -0.99 22.84
CA TYR A 354 36.29 -1.76 22.32
C TYR A 354 37.61 -0.97 22.40
N CYS A 355 37.60 0.31 22.04
CA CYS A 355 38.76 1.18 22.18
C CYS A 355 39.15 1.40 23.65
N SER A 356 38.17 1.42 24.56
CA SER A 356 38.43 1.52 26.00
C SER A 356 38.97 0.23 26.61
N SER A 357 38.56 -0.95 26.10
CA SER A 357 39.05 -2.24 26.62
C SER A 357 40.43 -2.64 26.08
N ASN A 358 40.81 -2.15 24.89
CA ASN A 358 42.05 -2.52 24.21
C ASN A 358 43.07 -1.36 24.11
N GLY A 359 42.77 -0.22 24.74
CA GLY A 359 43.68 0.91 24.82
C GLY A 359 44.75 0.69 25.88
N ASP A 360 45.98 0.45 25.42
CA ASP A 360 47.19 0.76 26.19
C ASP A 360 47.12 2.24 26.60
N GLY A 361 47.41 2.55 27.86
CA GLY A 361 47.00 3.76 28.58
C GLY A 361 47.54 5.12 28.13
N THR A 362 47.62 5.42 26.84
CA THR A 362 48.01 6.73 26.32
C THR A 362 47.22 7.08 25.07
N ASN A 363 46.05 7.67 25.26
CA ASN A 363 45.52 8.81 24.51
C ASN A 363 44.08 9.05 24.97
N SER A 364 43.92 10.00 25.89
CA SER A 364 42.62 10.58 26.22
C SER A 364 42.08 11.29 24.98
N PHE A 365 41.22 10.62 24.22
CA PHE A 365 40.23 11.33 23.44
C PHE A 365 39.24 11.92 24.44
N ASP A 366 39.31 13.24 24.64
CA ASP A 366 38.26 13.99 25.31
C ASP A 366 36.99 13.85 24.47
N LEU A 367 36.22 12.79 24.75
CA LEU A 367 34.80 12.76 24.43
C LEU A 367 34.18 13.86 25.28
N GLU A 368 34.06 15.05 24.68
CA GLU A 368 33.15 16.09 25.14
C GLU A 368 31.82 15.41 25.45
N ASN A 369 31.53 15.36 26.73
CA ASN A 369 30.40 14.69 27.37
C ASN A 369 29.13 14.84 26.51
N PRO A 370 28.58 13.79 25.87
CA PRO A 370 27.33 13.89 25.14
C PRO A 370 26.16 13.85 26.13
N LYS A 371 26.18 14.76 27.12
CA LYS A 371 25.02 15.12 27.93
C LYS A 371 24.16 16.19 27.26
N THR A 372 24.53 16.65 26.08
CA THR A 372 23.79 17.65 25.31
C THR A 372 23.40 17.13 23.94
N LEU A 373 22.60 16.07 23.89
CA LEU A 373 21.70 15.76 22.76
C LEU A 373 20.60 14.78 23.18
N HIS A 374 20.16 14.87 24.43
CA HIS A 374 18.92 14.24 24.90
C HIS A 374 17.74 15.19 24.66
N GLU A 375 17.61 15.74 23.44
CA GLU A 375 16.43 16.53 23.07
C GLU A 375 16.18 16.47 21.56
N SER A 376 16.03 15.26 21.03
CA SER A 376 15.17 15.01 19.87
C SER A 376 13.91 14.28 20.33
N THR A 377 13.24 14.86 21.34
CA THR A 377 11.81 14.64 21.52
C THR A 377 11.12 15.01 20.21
N ILE A 378 10.71 13.99 19.46
CA ILE A 378 9.56 14.13 18.57
C ILE A 378 8.45 14.72 19.45
N PRO A 379 7.91 15.92 19.15
CA PRO A 379 6.77 16.39 19.91
C PRO A 379 5.62 15.45 19.60
N LEU A 380 5.36 14.51 20.50
CA LEU A 380 4.03 13.93 20.69
C LEU A 380 3.14 15.07 21.17
N LYS A 381 2.69 15.91 20.24
CA LYS A 381 1.61 16.86 20.50
C LYS A 381 0.34 16.04 20.77
N LYS A 382 -0.17 16.19 22.00
CA LYS A 382 -1.46 15.71 22.51
C LYS A 382 -2.66 16.17 21.69
#